data_AF-U5LCP4-F1
#
_entry.id   AF-U5LCP4-F1
#
_cell.length_a   1.000
_cell.length_b   1.000
_cell.length_c   1.000
_cell.angle_alpha   90.00
_cell.angle_beta   90.00
_cell.angle_gamma   90.00
#
_symmetry.space_group_name_H-M   'P 1'
#
loop_
_entity.id
_entity.type
_entity.pdbx_description
1 polymer ?
#
loop_
_entity_poly.entity_id
_entity_poly.type
_entity_poly.pdbx_seq_one_letter_code
_entity_poly.pdbx_strand_id
1 'polypeptide(L)'
;MEKIISQAERYVRAELGRDASGHDWHHIDRVRKNALYIQRQEKRGDAFIIEMAALLHDIPDAKLNADEEKGWDRLRSFFREAGIETGLQRQLEEVIASVSFKGGSGIKAESHEARIVQDADRLDAIGAIGIARAFAYGGMKGHALYDPALSAREEMTQEEYRNGQTSSIHHFYEKLLKLRDLLNTDTAKEMAKQRHEFMQLYLNEFYREWNGQS
;
A
#
# COMPACT_ATOMS: atom_id res chain seq x y z
N MET A 1 -12.53 5.92 -22.00
CA MET A 1 -11.61 5.46 -20.93
C MET A 1 -10.85 6.62 -20.28
N GLU A 2 -10.10 7.45 -21.00
CA GLU A 2 -9.38 8.61 -20.40
C GLU A 2 -10.28 9.57 -19.58
N LYS A 3 -11.50 9.84 -20.04
CA LYS A 3 -12.48 10.65 -19.29
C LYS A 3 -12.84 10.06 -17.92
N ILE A 4 -12.93 8.72 -17.83
CA ILE A 4 -13.27 8.01 -16.59
C ILE A 4 -12.08 8.06 -15.63
N ILE A 5 -10.85 7.87 -16.11
CA ILE A 5 -9.63 8.02 -15.31
C ILE A 5 -9.54 9.44 -14.73
N SER A 6 -9.80 10.47 -15.54
CA SER A 6 -9.82 11.85 -15.07
C SER A 6 -10.93 12.14 -14.04
N GLN A 7 -12.07 11.46 -14.13
CA GLN A 7 -13.11 11.51 -13.10
C GLN A 7 -12.66 10.83 -11.80
N ALA A 8 -12.04 9.65 -11.89
CA ALA A 8 -11.50 8.93 -10.74
C ALA A 8 -10.41 9.74 -10.02
N GLU A 9 -9.48 10.34 -10.77
CA GLU A 9 -8.45 11.22 -10.21
C GLU A 9 -9.05 12.42 -9.46
N ARG A 10 -10.07 13.07 -10.02
CA ARG A 10 -10.76 14.17 -9.32
C ARG A 10 -11.50 13.70 -8.06
N TYR A 11 -12.15 12.55 -8.15
CA TYR A 11 -12.86 11.94 -7.03
C TYR A 11 -11.90 11.63 -5.88
N VAL A 12 -10.81 10.92 -6.15
CA VAL A 12 -9.82 10.54 -5.14
C VAL A 12 -9.14 11.77 -4.52
N ARG A 13 -8.81 12.79 -5.33
CA ARG A 13 -8.26 14.05 -4.79
C ARG A 13 -9.22 14.76 -3.84
N ALA A 14 -10.52 14.72 -4.12
CA ALA A 14 -11.52 15.33 -3.25
C ALA A 14 -11.65 14.57 -1.92
N GLU A 15 -11.54 13.24 -1.96
CA GLU A 15 -11.68 12.37 -0.80
C GLU A 15 -10.42 12.33 0.10
N LEU A 16 -9.23 12.31 -0.51
CA LEU A 16 -7.95 12.10 0.20
C LEU A 16 -7.08 13.36 0.33
N GLY A 17 -7.52 14.50 -0.21
CA GLY A 17 -6.71 15.71 -0.35
C GLY A 17 -6.26 16.37 0.96
N ARG A 18 -6.62 15.83 2.14
CA ARG A 18 -6.28 16.39 3.45
C ARG A 18 -5.71 15.38 4.45
N ASP A 19 -5.45 14.14 4.05
CA ASP A 19 -4.89 13.16 4.98
C ASP A 19 -3.38 13.37 5.18
N ALA A 20 -2.95 13.60 6.42
CA ALA A 20 -1.54 13.73 6.79
C ALA A 20 -0.90 12.39 7.21
N SER A 21 -1.66 11.29 7.24
CA SER A 21 -1.21 9.98 7.72
C SER A 21 -0.30 9.22 6.76
N GLY A 22 -0.10 9.74 5.54
CA GLY A 22 0.66 9.09 4.48
C GLY A 22 -0.19 8.25 3.50
N HIS A 23 -1.51 8.42 3.53
CA HIS A 23 -2.49 7.92 2.53
C HIS A 23 -3.11 9.06 1.71
N ASP A 24 -2.31 10.11 1.47
CA ASP A 24 -2.73 11.26 0.69
C ASP A 24 -2.80 10.97 -0.81
N TRP A 25 -3.27 11.96 -1.59
CA TRP A 25 -3.22 11.90 -3.05
C TRP A 25 -1.83 11.53 -3.59
N HIS A 26 -0.75 11.94 -2.93
CA HIS A 26 0.61 11.65 -3.38
C HIS A 26 0.96 10.17 -3.24
N HIS A 27 0.49 9.48 -2.20
CA HIS A 27 0.57 8.03 -2.11
C HIS A 27 -0.11 7.37 -3.31
N ILE A 28 -1.37 7.72 -3.58
CA ILE A 28 -2.13 7.14 -4.69
C ILE A 28 -1.45 7.38 -6.04
N ASP A 29 -0.97 8.60 -6.30
CA ASP A 29 -0.30 8.90 -7.57
C ASP A 29 1.04 8.16 -7.73
N ARG A 30 1.79 7.93 -6.64
CA ARG A 30 2.99 7.08 -6.68
C ARG A 30 2.65 5.62 -6.94
N VAL A 31 1.61 5.09 -6.30
CA VAL A 31 1.12 3.72 -6.55
C VAL A 31 0.68 3.59 -8.01
N ARG A 32 -0.12 4.53 -8.54
CA ARG A 32 -0.49 4.57 -9.96
C ARG A 32 0.73 4.55 -10.88
N LYS A 33 1.72 5.41 -10.62
CA LYS A 33 2.96 5.49 -11.42
C LYS A 33 3.75 4.18 -11.39
N ASN A 34 3.89 3.56 -10.21
CA ASN A 34 4.53 2.26 -10.06
C ASN A 34 3.76 1.18 -10.84
N ALA A 35 2.43 1.12 -10.71
CA ALA A 35 1.58 0.14 -11.36
C ALA A 35 1.69 0.23 -12.89
N LEU A 36 1.58 1.44 -13.45
CA LEU A 36 1.75 1.69 -14.87
C LEU A 36 3.17 1.38 -15.37
N TYR A 37 4.19 1.63 -14.55
CA TYR A 37 5.56 1.25 -14.89
C TYR A 37 5.72 -0.27 -14.98
N ILE A 38 5.27 -1.00 -13.95
CA ILE A 38 5.32 -2.47 -13.91
C ILE A 38 4.54 -3.04 -15.10
N GLN A 39 3.31 -2.58 -15.34
CA GLN A 39 2.48 -3.00 -16.48
C GLN A 39 3.23 -2.89 -17.82
N ARG A 40 3.93 -1.77 -18.06
CA ARG A 40 4.70 -1.56 -19.29
C ARG A 40 5.90 -2.49 -19.43
N GLN A 41 6.59 -2.81 -18.34
CA GLN A 41 7.75 -3.71 -18.37
C GLN A 41 7.32 -5.17 -18.53
N GLU A 42 6.29 -5.59 -17.79
CA GLU A 42 5.74 -6.94 -17.84
C GLU A 42 4.98 -7.20 -19.14
N LYS A 43 4.43 -6.15 -19.78
CA LYS A 43 3.57 -6.22 -20.97
C LYS A 43 2.38 -7.15 -20.77
N ARG A 44 1.79 -7.11 -19.57
CA ARG A 44 0.65 -7.93 -19.15
C ARG A 44 -0.39 -7.10 -18.41
N GLY A 45 -1.62 -7.60 -18.44
CA GLY A 45 -2.77 -6.98 -17.81
C GLY A 45 -3.30 -5.77 -18.57
N ASP A 46 -4.58 -5.48 -18.36
CA ASP A 46 -5.25 -4.32 -18.93
C ASP A 46 -4.83 -3.04 -18.20
N ALA A 47 -4.22 -2.10 -18.95
CA ALA A 47 -3.71 -0.85 -18.40
C ALA A 47 -4.81 0.03 -17.78
N PHE A 48 -6.03 0.02 -18.32
CA PHE A 48 -7.15 0.77 -17.78
C PHE A 48 -7.59 0.19 -16.43
N ILE A 49 -7.72 -1.13 -16.32
CA ILE A 49 -8.09 -1.79 -15.05
C ILE A 49 -7.01 -1.52 -13.99
N ILE A 50 -5.74 -1.66 -14.36
CA ILE A 50 -4.61 -1.41 -13.45
C ILE A 50 -4.60 0.04 -12.96
N GLU A 51 -4.76 1.01 -13.86
CA GLU A 51 -4.75 2.43 -13.49
C GLU A 51 -5.94 2.80 -12.60
N MET A 52 -7.14 2.34 -12.95
CA MET A 52 -8.36 2.60 -12.18
C MET A 52 -8.30 1.95 -10.80
N ALA A 53 -7.84 0.70 -10.70
CA ALA A 53 -7.69 0.02 -9.43
C ALA A 53 -6.62 0.70 -8.56
N ALA A 54 -5.47 1.08 -9.14
CA ALA A 54 -4.44 1.82 -8.41
C ALA A 54 -4.93 3.17 -7.89
N LEU A 55 -5.78 3.89 -8.65
CA LEU A 55 -6.38 5.14 -8.18
C LEU A 55 -7.36 4.94 -7.02
N LEU A 56 -8.11 3.84 -7.01
CA LEU A 56 -9.27 3.65 -6.13
C LEU A 56 -9.04 2.66 -4.98
N HIS A 57 -7.87 2.01 -4.91
CA HIS A 57 -7.64 0.90 -3.98
C HIS A 57 -7.82 1.25 -2.50
N ASP A 58 -7.52 2.49 -2.11
CA ASP A 58 -7.66 2.95 -0.72
C ASP A 58 -9.08 3.41 -0.38
N ILE A 59 -9.96 3.68 -1.35
CA ILE A 59 -11.32 4.18 -1.09
C ILE A 59 -12.12 3.27 -0.13
N PRO A 60 -12.04 1.92 -0.24
CA PRO A 60 -12.73 1.03 0.69
C PRO A 60 -12.05 0.84 2.06
N ASP A 61 -10.87 1.41 2.31
CA ASP A 61 -10.15 1.19 3.58
C ASP A 61 -10.99 1.72 4.77
N ALA A 62 -11.10 0.89 5.81
CA ALA A 62 -11.79 1.21 7.06
C ALA A 62 -11.15 2.38 7.84
N LYS A 63 -9.94 2.81 7.48
CA LYS A 63 -9.36 4.06 8.03
C LYS A 63 -10.06 5.32 7.52
N LEU A 64 -10.65 5.25 6.33
CA LEU A 64 -11.31 6.38 5.64
C LEU A 64 -12.83 6.34 5.78
N ASN A 65 -13.37 5.24 6.31
CA ASN A 65 -14.80 4.99 6.38
C ASN A 65 -15.17 4.44 7.77
N ALA A 66 -16.44 4.60 8.16
CA ALA A 66 -16.90 4.08 9.45
C ALA A 66 -16.80 2.54 9.53
N ASP A 67 -16.91 1.86 8.39
CA ASP A 67 -16.68 0.43 8.21
C ASP A 67 -16.31 0.14 6.73
N GLU A 68 -15.80 -1.07 6.49
CA GLU A 68 -15.33 -1.51 5.16
C GLU A 68 -16.48 -1.57 4.13
N GLU A 69 -17.69 -1.99 4.52
CA GLU A 69 -18.83 -2.11 3.60
C GLU A 69 -19.28 -0.74 3.07
N LYS A 70 -19.33 0.29 3.94
CA LYS A 70 -19.60 1.66 3.48
C LYS A 70 -18.54 2.16 2.50
N GLY A 71 -17.28 1.79 2.68
CA GLY A 71 -16.22 2.10 1.72
C GLY A 71 -16.48 1.47 0.35
N TRP A 72 -16.88 0.20 0.33
CA TRP A 72 -17.29 -0.50 -0.90
C TRP A 72 -18.54 0.11 -1.55
N ASP A 73 -19.54 0.50 -0.77
CA ASP A 73 -20.74 1.15 -1.29
C ASP A 73 -20.46 2.51 -1.94
N ARG A 74 -19.52 3.27 -1.40
CA ARG A 74 -19.04 4.53 -2.01
C ARG A 74 -18.33 4.27 -3.32
N LEU A 75 -17.46 3.27 -3.37
CA LEU A 75 -16.77 2.86 -4.59
C LEU A 75 -17.76 2.42 -5.69
N ARG A 76 -18.74 1.57 -5.33
CA ARG A 76 -19.83 1.14 -6.22
C ARG A 76 -20.68 2.32 -6.71
N SER A 77 -20.92 3.30 -5.85
CA SER A 77 -21.65 4.52 -6.22
C SER A 77 -20.89 5.35 -7.24
N PHE A 78 -19.59 5.56 -7.02
CA PHE A 78 -18.70 6.18 -8.00
C PHE A 78 -18.73 5.43 -9.35
N PHE A 79 -18.66 4.10 -9.35
CA PHE A 79 -18.72 3.31 -10.58
C PHE A 79 -20.01 3.52 -11.38
N ARG A 80 -21.16 3.58 -10.69
CA ARG A 80 -22.45 3.85 -11.35
C ARG A 80 -22.50 5.26 -11.93
N GLU A 81 -22.05 6.26 -11.19
CA GLU A 81 -22.03 7.66 -11.64
C GLU A 81 -21.06 7.89 -12.81
N ALA A 82 -19.93 7.18 -12.82
CA ALA A 82 -18.96 7.21 -13.91
C ALA A 82 -19.40 6.42 -15.14
N GLY A 83 -20.53 5.69 -15.08
CA GLY A 83 -21.07 4.91 -16.19
C GLY A 83 -20.24 3.67 -16.53
N ILE A 84 -19.57 3.07 -15.54
CA ILE A 84 -18.76 1.85 -15.74
C ILE A 84 -19.70 0.65 -15.83
N GLU A 85 -19.51 -0.20 -16.85
CA GLU A 85 -20.34 -1.40 -17.04
C GLU A 85 -20.14 -2.44 -15.93
N THR A 86 -21.20 -3.15 -15.55
CA THR A 86 -21.21 -4.08 -14.40
C THR A 86 -20.13 -5.16 -14.46
N GLY A 87 -19.79 -5.65 -15.65
CA GLY A 87 -18.71 -6.63 -15.82
C GLY A 87 -17.35 -6.06 -15.42
N LEU A 88 -17.07 -4.82 -15.83
CA LEU A 88 -15.84 -4.11 -15.51
C LEU A 88 -15.80 -3.66 -14.05
N GLN A 89 -16.95 -3.29 -13.46
CA GLN A 89 -17.05 -3.02 -12.02
C GLN A 89 -16.58 -4.22 -11.20
N ARG A 90 -17.08 -5.43 -11.52
CA ARG A 90 -16.70 -6.66 -10.80
C ARG A 90 -15.19 -6.92 -10.89
N GLN A 91 -14.59 -6.75 -12.06
CA GLN A 91 -13.14 -6.91 -12.24
C GLN A 91 -12.35 -5.90 -11.40
N LEU A 92 -12.78 -4.64 -11.35
CA LEU A 92 -12.14 -3.62 -10.53
C LEU A 92 -12.27 -3.93 -9.04
N GLU A 93 -13.45 -4.36 -8.58
CA GLU A 93 -13.67 -4.76 -7.18
C GLU A 93 -12.76 -5.93 -6.78
N GLU A 94 -12.64 -6.96 -7.64
CA GLU A 94 -11.76 -8.11 -7.41
C GLU A 94 -10.28 -7.69 -7.27
N VAL A 95 -9.81 -6.82 -8.17
CA VAL A 95 -8.44 -6.29 -8.12
C VAL A 95 -8.22 -5.48 -6.84
N ILE A 96 -9.12 -4.54 -6.52
CA ILE A 96 -9.01 -3.67 -5.34
C ILE A 96 -9.04 -4.48 -4.04
N ALA A 97 -9.91 -5.48 -3.94
CA ALA A 97 -10.02 -6.32 -2.75
C ALA A 97 -8.74 -7.11 -2.47
N SER A 98 -7.95 -7.41 -3.50
CA SER A 98 -6.66 -8.10 -3.37
C SER A 98 -5.51 -7.23 -2.85
N VAL A 99 -5.63 -5.89 -2.87
CA VAL A 99 -4.51 -4.99 -2.51
C VAL A 99 -4.32 -4.93 -0.99
N SER A 100 -5.40 -4.94 -0.21
CA SER A 100 -5.38 -4.78 1.25
C SER A 100 -4.49 -5.81 1.96
N PHE A 101 -3.41 -5.34 2.62
CA PHE A 101 -2.57 -6.18 3.47
C PHE A 101 -3.19 -6.41 4.85
N LYS A 102 -3.87 -7.55 5.04
CA LYS A 102 -4.52 -7.94 6.31
C LYS A 102 -3.65 -8.85 7.20
N GLY A 103 -2.35 -8.55 7.35
CA GLY A 103 -1.44 -9.35 8.20
C GLY A 103 -1.02 -10.69 7.57
N GLY A 104 -0.89 -10.75 6.25
CA GLY A 104 -0.49 -11.97 5.52
C GLY A 104 -1.65 -12.89 5.08
N SER A 105 -2.88 -12.67 5.56
CA SER A 105 -4.08 -13.45 5.20
C SER A 105 -4.96 -12.79 4.11
N GLY A 106 -4.38 -11.89 3.31
CA GLY A 106 -5.10 -11.17 2.26
C GLY A 106 -5.58 -12.07 1.11
N ILE A 107 -6.53 -11.58 0.32
CA ILE A 107 -7.02 -12.27 -0.89
C ILE A 107 -5.84 -12.44 -1.85
N LYS A 108 -5.68 -13.67 -2.39
CA LYS A 108 -4.60 -13.99 -3.29
C LYS A 108 -4.78 -13.25 -4.63
N ALA A 109 -3.74 -12.57 -5.08
CA ALA A 109 -3.74 -11.88 -6.36
C ALA A 109 -3.63 -12.89 -7.52
N GLU A 110 -4.78 -13.28 -8.08
CA GLU A 110 -4.83 -14.30 -9.13
C GLU A 110 -4.54 -13.72 -10.52
N SER A 111 -5.15 -12.58 -10.84
CA SER A 111 -5.01 -11.90 -12.13
C SER A 111 -3.69 -11.12 -12.26
N HIS A 112 -3.30 -10.81 -13.50
CA HIS A 112 -2.11 -9.98 -13.74
C HIS A 112 -2.31 -8.56 -13.17
N GLU A 113 -3.51 -8.02 -13.31
CA GLU A 113 -3.92 -6.71 -12.81
C GLU A 113 -3.81 -6.66 -11.28
N ALA A 114 -4.36 -7.66 -10.58
CA ALA A 114 -4.27 -7.79 -9.13
C ALA A 114 -2.82 -7.82 -8.64
N ARG A 115 -1.97 -8.63 -9.29
CA ARG A 115 -0.55 -8.75 -8.94
C ARG A 115 0.20 -7.43 -9.13
N ILE A 116 -0.04 -6.74 -10.24
CA ILE A 116 0.62 -5.48 -10.56
C ILE A 116 0.22 -4.38 -9.57
N VAL A 117 -1.08 -4.23 -9.27
CA VAL A 117 -1.56 -3.18 -8.36
C VAL A 117 -1.11 -3.46 -6.93
N GLN A 118 -1.18 -4.73 -6.48
CA GLN A 118 -0.68 -5.13 -5.16
C GLN A 118 0.83 -4.89 -5.02
N ASP A 119 1.62 -5.21 -6.03
CA ASP A 119 3.07 -4.93 -6.03
C ASP A 119 3.35 -3.43 -5.97
N ALA A 120 2.60 -2.64 -6.74
CA ALA A 120 2.78 -1.18 -6.80
C ALA A 120 2.52 -0.50 -5.44
N ASP A 121 1.48 -0.93 -4.71
CA ASP A 121 1.19 -0.46 -3.35
C ASP A 121 2.29 -0.87 -2.36
N ARG A 122 2.66 -2.17 -2.36
CA ARG A 122 3.72 -2.68 -1.48
C ARG A 122 5.06 -2.01 -1.71
N LEU A 123 5.39 -1.69 -2.96
CA LEU A 123 6.60 -0.95 -3.29
C LEU A 123 6.61 0.44 -2.64
N ASP A 124 5.47 1.14 -2.56
CA ASP A 124 5.38 2.47 -1.92
C ASP A 124 5.48 2.41 -0.39
N ALA A 125 5.37 1.22 0.20
CA ALA A 125 5.59 0.99 1.63
C ALA A 125 7.06 0.75 2.00
N ILE A 126 7.97 0.62 1.02
CA ILE A 126 9.40 0.33 1.26
C ILE A 126 10.33 1.40 0.66
N GLY A 127 11.61 1.36 1.04
CA GLY A 127 12.61 2.34 0.64
C GLY A 127 12.49 3.65 1.40
N ALA A 128 13.04 4.74 0.84
CA ALA A 128 13.08 6.05 1.51
C ALA A 128 11.68 6.59 1.88
N ILE A 129 10.70 6.45 0.98
CA ILE A 129 9.31 6.82 1.25
C ILE A 129 8.69 5.91 2.31
N GLY A 130 8.96 4.61 2.24
CA GLY A 130 8.52 3.65 3.26
C GLY A 130 9.01 3.99 4.66
N ILE A 131 10.28 4.36 4.80
CA ILE A 131 10.87 4.84 6.06
C ILE A 131 10.09 6.05 6.58
N ALA A 132 9.94 7.10 5.76
CA ALA A 132 9.26 8.32 6.17
C ALA A 132 7.81 8.06 6.61
N ARG A 133 7.07 7.23 5.85
CA ARG A 133 5.68 6.86 6.17
C ARG A 133 5.59 6.04 7.46
N ALA A 134 6.52 5.11 7.69
CA ALA A 134 6.53 4.27 8.90
C ALA A 134 6.69 5.09 10.18
N PHE A 135 7.56 6.11 10.16
CA PHE A 135 7.74 7.01 11.31
C PHE A 135 6.61 8.03 11.44
N ALA A 136 6.11 8.59 10.33
CA ALA A 136 4.96 9.51 10.37
C ALA A 136 3.71 8.83 10.95
N TYR A 137 3.40 7.62 10.46
CA TYR A 137 2.27 6.84 10.97
C TYR A 137 2.48 6.41 12.43
N GLY A 138 3.68 5.96 12.78
CA GLY A 138 4.04 5.62 14.16
C GLY A 138 3.83 6.79 15.11
N GLY A 139 4.30 8.00 14.73
CA GLY A 139 4.09 9.22 15.50
C GLY A 139 2.60 9.57 15.66
N MET A 140 1.81 9.47 14.58
CA MET A 140 0.36 9.69 14.64
C MET A 140 -0.35 8.68 15.56
N LYS A 141 0.12 7.43 15.63
CA LYS A 141 -0.42 6.39 16.51
C LYS A 141 0.17 6.42 17.93
N GLY A 142 1.11 7.32 18.22
CA GLY A 142 1.78 7.39 19.51
C GLY A 142 2.71 6.21 19.78
N HIS A 143 3.17 5.51 18.74
CA HIS A 143 4.18 4.46 18.88
C HIS A 143 5.55 5.09 19.15
N ALA A 144 6.36 4.43 19.98
CA ALA A 144 7.76 4.81 20.14
C ALA A 144 8.52 4.66 18.81
N LEU A 145 9.60 5.44 18.63
CA LEU A 145 10.53 5.24 17.52
C LEU A 145 11.13 3.84 17.57
N TYR A 146 11.67 3.48 18.74
CA TYR A 146 12.23 2.18 19.06
C TYR A 146 12.13 1.96 20.57
N ASP A 147 11.88 0.71 20.98
CA ASP A 147 11.89 0.28 22.38
C ASP A 147 12.70 -1.03 22.48
N PRO A 148 13.92 -1.01 23.03
CA PRO A 148 14.76 -2.20 23.16
C PRO A 148 14.16 -3.32 24.02
N ALA A 149 13.15 -3.03 24.85
CA ALA A 149 12.46 -4.04 25.65
C ALA A 149 11.43 -4.84 24.85
N LEU A 150 11.03 -4.34 23.67
CA LEU A 150 10.14 -5.05 22.76
C LEU A 150 10.95 -5.98 21.84
N SER A 151 10.30 -7.04 21.36
CA SER A 151 10.84 -7.94 20.34
C SER A 151 9.98 -7.88 19.08
N ALA A 152 10.60 -8.00 17.92
CA ALA A 152 9.87 -8.07 16.65
C ALA A 152 9.05 -9.36 16.60
N ARG A 153 7.76 -9.24 16.29
CA ARG A 153 6.88 -10.40 16.14
C ARG A 153 7.09 -11.05 14.78
N GLU A 154 7.36 -12.35 14.77
CA GLU A 154 7.55 -13.12 13.54
C GLU A 154 6.22 -13.46 12.87
N GLU A 155 5.27 -13.93 13.67
CA GLU A 155 3.89 -14.25 13.30
C GLU A 155 2.92 -13.38 14.10
N MET A 156 1.79 -13.03 13.48
CA MET A 156 0.74 -12.24 14.13
C MET A 156 -0.61 -12.48 13.47
N THR A 157 -1.64 -12.53 14.31
CA THR A 157 -3.02 -12.40 13.88
C THR A 157 -3.31 -10.98 13.39
N GLN A 158 -4.42 -10.80 12.67
CA GLN A 158 -4.85 -9.47 12.22
C GLN A 158 -5.10 -8.51 13.39
N GLU A 159 -5.58 -9.03 14.53
CA GLU A 159 -5.81 -8.23 15.74
C GLU A 159 -4.49 -7.78 16.37
N GLU A 160 -3.51 -8.67 16.49
CA GLU A 160 -2.18 -8.32 16.98
C GLU A 160 -1.47 -7.33 16.05
N TYR A 161 -1.62 -7.45 14.73
CA TYR A 161 -1.08 -6.48 13.78
C TYR A 161 -1.67 -5.08 13.97
N ARG A 162 -2.96 -4.98 14.33
CA ARG A 162 -3.66 -3.70 14.48
C ARG A 162 -3.49 -3.05 15.85
N ASN A 163 -3.51 -3.86 16.92
CA ASN A 163 -3.62 -3.37 18.29
C ASN A 163 -2.44 -3.78 19.19
N GLY A 164 -1.55 -4.63 18.71
CA GLY A 164 -0.43 -5.11 19.52
C GLY A 164 0.65 -4.04 19.71
N GLN A 165 1.31 -4.08 20.87
CA GLN A 165 2.38 -3.16 21.21
C GLN A 165 3.56 -3.32 20.25
N THR A 166 4.00 -2.21 19.65
CA THR A 166 5.11 -2.18 18.68
C THR A 166 5.76 -0.79 18.69
N SER A 167 6.83 -0.64 17.89
CA SER A 167 7.50 0.63 17.61
C SER A 167 7.68 0.78 16.11
N SER A 168 8.00 1.99 15.63
CA SER A 168 8.28 2.22 14.21
C SER A 168 9.41 1.32 13.69
N ILE A 169 10.49 1.12 14.45
CA ILE A 169 11.59 0.23 14.06
C ILE A 169 11.17 -1.24 14.04
N HIS A 170 10.40 -1.70 15.03
CA HIS A 170 9.87 -3.07 15.03
C HIS A 170 8.99 -3.35 13.81
N HIS A 171 8.23 -2.36 13.33
CA HIS A 171 7.41 -2.48 12.12
C HIS A 171 8.23 -2.84 10.86
N PHE A 172 9.51 -2.43 10.78
CA PHE A 172 10.39 -2.81 9.67
C PHE A 172 10.53 -4.33 9.59
N TYR A 173 10.80 -4.98 10.73
CA TYR A 173 10.99 -6.42 10.81
C TYR A 173 9.67 -7.18 10.75
N GLU A 174 8.63 -6.65 11.38
CA GLU A 174 7.31 -7.26 11.40
C GLU A 174 6.70 -7.35 10.00
N LYS A 175 6.92 -6.32 9.17
CA LYS A 175 6.30 -6.18 7.84
C LYS A 175 7.25 -5.72 6.74
N LEU A 176 7.85 -4.54 6.83
CA LEU A 176 8.39 -3.84 5.66
C LEU A 176 9.52 -4.63 4.96
N LEU A 177 10.41 -5.24 5.73
CA LEU A 177 11.51 -6.06 5.22
C LEU A 177 11.03 -7.39 4.63
N LYS A 178 9.83 -7.87 4.99
CA LYS A 178 9.23 -9.09 4.42
C LYS A 178 8.57 -8.82 3.07
N LEU A 179 8.20 -7.56 2.77
CA LEU A 179 7.40 -7.23 1.59
C LEU A 179 8.10 -7.60 0.27
N ARG A 180 9.42 -7.48 0.19
CA ARG A 180 10.21 -7.85 -1.01
C ARG A 180 9.93 -9.29 -1.45
N ASP A 181 9.84 -10.21 -0.50
CA ASP A 181 9.69 -11.64 -0.76
C ASP A 181 8.22 -12.03 -1.05
N LEU A 182 7.29 -11.09 -0.86
CA LEU A 182 5.86 -11.24 -1.14
C LEU A 182 5.47 -10.62 -2.49
N LEU A 183 6.40 -10.03 -3.24
CA LEU A 183 6.11 -9.41 -4.54
C LEU A 183 5.87 -10.46 -5.62
N ASN A 184 4.97 -10.14 -6.54
CA ASN A 184 4.45 -11.06 -7.53
C ASN A 184 5.25 -11.02 -8.84
N THR A 185 5.51 -9.82 -9.36
CA THR A 185 6.13 -9.58 -10.67
C THR A 185 7.64 -9.46 -10.58
N ASP A 186 8.34 -9.81 -11.65
CA ASP A 186 9.80 -9.75 -11.68
C ASP A 186 10.30 -8.31 -11.70
N THR A 187 9.58 -7.41 -12.39
CA THR A 187 9.84 -5.97 -12.37
C THR A 187 9.74 -5.41 -10.95
N ALA A 188 8.69 -5.75 -10.19
CA ALA A 188 8.54 -5.26 -8.83
C ALA A 188 9.64 -5.80 -7.90
N LYS A 189 9.99 -7.08 -8.02
CA LYS A 189 11.10 -7.66 -7.24
C LYS A 189 12.41 -6.93 -7.51
N GLU A 190 12.70 -6.59 -8.76
CA GLU A 190 13.90 -5.81 -9.10
C GLU A 190 13.88 -4.42 -8.47
N MET A 191 12.77 -3.69 -8.60
CA MET A 191 12.60 -2.38 -7.96
C MET A 191 12.74 -2.44 -6.43
N ALA A 192 12.29 -3.54 -5.82
CA ALA A 192 12.32 -3.72 -4.39
C ALA A 192 13.72 -4.01 -3.83
N LYS A 193 14.66 -4.56 -4.62
CA LYS A 193 16.04 -4.82 -4.15
C LYS A 193 16.69 -3.56 -3.62
N GLN A 194 16.73 -2.51 -4.44
CA GLN A 194 17.35 -1.23 -4.06
C GLN A 194 16.62 -0.57 -2.88
N ARG A 195 15.29 -0.65 -2.86
CA ARG A 195 14.47 -0.09 -1.76
C ARG A 195 14.72 -0.84 -0.44
N HIS A 196 14.86 -2.16 -0.51
CA HIS A 196 15.15 -3.02 0.64
C HIS A 196 16.54 -2.77 1.20
N GLU A 197 17.55 -2.75 0.33
CA GLU A 197 18.94 -2.45 0.71
C GLU A 197 19.05 -1.08 1.40
N PHE A 198 18.36 -0.07 0.88
CA PHE A 198 18.32 1.25 1.51
C PHE A 198 17.72 1.23 2.92
N MET A 199 16.66 0.44 3.16
CA MET A 199 16.09 0.29 4.50
C MET A 199 17.04 -0.42 5.46
N GLN A 200 17.77 -1.43 4.98
CA GLN A 200 18.78 -2.11 5.80
C GLN A 200 19.92 -1.15 6.18
N LEU A 201 20.37 -0.33 5.22
CA LEU A 201 21.36 0.71 5.48
C LEU A 201 20.86 1.71 6.52
N TYR A 202 19.63 2.21 6.37
CA TYR A 202 19.00 3.11 7.34
C TYR A 202 18.94 2.49 8.74
N LEU A 203 18.51 1.22 8.86
CA LEU A 203 18.43 0.53 10.16
C LEU A 203 19.80 0.38 10.79
N ASN A 204 20.82 -0.01 10.02
CA ASN A 204 22.18 -0.13 10.51
C ASN A 204 22.69 1.21 11.08
N GLU A 205 22.47 2.30 10.36
CA GLU A 205 22.86 3.63 10.83
C GLU A 205 22.06 4.05 12.06
N PHE A 206 20.74 3.82 12.06
CA PHE A 206 19.88 4.07 13.21
C PHE A 206 20.40 3.39 14.48
N TYR A 207 20.80 2.10 14.40
CA TYR A 207 21.35 1.41 15.58
C TYR A 207 22.74 1.89 15.98
N ARG A 208 23.57 2.32 15.04
CA ARG A 208 24.87 2.93 15.38
C ARG A 208 24.64 4.22 16.16
N GLU A 209 23.83 5.12 15.63
CA GLU A 209 23.46 6.38 16.28
C GLU A 209 22.81 6.14 17.65
N TRP A 210 21.87 5.21 17.73
CA TRP A 210 21.18 4.84 18.98
C TRP A 210 22.13 4.38 20.08
N ASN A 211 23.21 3.68 19.70
CA ASN A 211 24.24 3.18 20.61
C ASN A 211 25.44 4.14 20.75
N GLY A 212 25.36 5.35 20.21
CA GLY A 212 26.44 6.35 20.29
C GLY A 212 27.70 5.98 19.49
N GLN A 213 27.56 5.14 18.47
CA GLN A 213 28.65 4.72 17.59
C GLN A 213 28.67 5.64 16.35
N SER A 214 29.79 6.32 16.11
CA SER A 214 30.04 7.09 14.88
C SER A 214 30.65 6.22 13.79
#